data_AF-A0A7Y0B6W0-F1
#
_entry.id   AF-A0A7Y0B6W0-F1
#
_cell.length_a   1.000
_cell.length_b   1.000
_cell.length_c   1.000
_cell.angle_alpha   90.00
_cell.angle_beta   90.00
_cell.angle_gamma   90.00
#
_symmetry.space_group_name_H-M   'P 1'
#
loop_
_entity.id
_entity.type
_entity.pdbx_description
1 polymer ?
#
loop_
_entity_poly.entity_id
_entity_poly.type
_entity_poly.pdbx_seq_one_letter_code
_entity_poly.pdbx_strand_id
1 'polypeptide(L)'
;MVNTPPASETLSEIAARHGRSEKTIRNTWARHPDWPAAVGKRGRAYVYDPAAVDQVVADHFARPAADLEPRRLYTTAEIATATGLKAVTIRAEVSKGRWPAADDTAGRVHRWYGSTVLKALQDRRGYRSTD
;
A
#
# COMPACT_ATOMS: atom_id res chain seq x y z
N MET A 1 4.39 -0.64 25.25
CA MET A 1 4.33 -2.11 25.16
C MET A 1 4.99 -2.49 23.85
N VAL A 2 6.16 -3.12 23.90
CA VAL A 2 6.90 -3.54 22.71
C VAL A 2 6.22 -4.80 22.22
N ASN A 3 5.52 -4.71 21.09
CA ASN A 3 4.99 -5.89 20.39
C ASN A 3 6.21 -6.62 19.80
N THR A 4 6.80 -7.54 20.57
CA THR A 4 7.77 -8.47 20.01
C THR A 4 7.00 -9.32 19.00
N PRO A 5 7.27 -9.21 17.68
CA PRO A 5 6.59 -10.05 16.72
C PRO A 5 6.85 -11.53 17.08
N PRO A 6 5.88 -12.43 16.80
CA PRO A 6 6.09 -13.85 17.03
C PRO A 6 7.37 -14.29 16.34
N ALA A 7 8.18 -15.13 16.98
CA ALA A 7 9.52 -15.52 16.48
C ALA A 7 9.51 -16.11 15.06
N SER A 8 8.35 -16.49 14.53
CA SER A 8 8.15 -16.97 13.17
C SER A 8 6.67 -16.83 12.77
N GLU A 9 6.37 -16.48 11.52
CA GLU A 9 5.02 -16.31 11.00
C GLU A 9 4.71 -17.25 9.82
N THR A 10 3.50 -17.77 9.76
CA THR A 10 2.95 -18.45 8.58
C THR A 10 2.50 -17.44 7.52
N LEU A 11 2.30 -17.90 6.28
CA LEU A 11 1.75 -17.03 5.22
C LEU A 11 0.39 -16.41 5.57
N SER A 12 -0.44 -17.10 6.35
CA SER A 12 -1.74 -16.57 6.82
C SER A 12 -1.56 -15.45 7.84
N GLU A 13 -0.59 -15.58 8.76
CA GLU A 13 -0.28 -14.54 9.75
C GLU A 13 0.35 -13.32 9.07
N ILE A 14 1.26 -13.53 8.12
CA ILE A 14 1.83 -12.48 7.26
C ILE A 14 0.72 -11.74 6.50
N ALA A 15 -0.23 -12.49 5.92
CA ALA A 15 -1.37 -11.93 5.19
C ALA A 15 -2.21 -11.00 6.08
N ALA A 16 -2.58 -11.46 7.28
CA ALA A 16 -3.33 -10.67 8.24
C ALA A 16 -2.56 -9.41 8.65
N ARG A 17 -1.26 -9.53 8.95
CA ARG A 17 -0.40 -8.41 9.37
C ARG A 17 -0.25 -7.35 8.29
N HIS A 18 -0.11 -7.75 7.03
CA HIS A 18 0.06 -6.84 5.90
C HIS A 18 -1.27 -6.36 5.29
N GLY A 19 -2.42 -6.75 5.86
CA GLY A 19 -3.74 -6.40 5.33
C GLY A 19 -3.97 -6.92 3.90
N ARG A 20 -3.46 -8.13 3.61
CA ARG A 20 -3.55 -8.77 2.29
C ARG A 20 -4.24 -10.11 2.38
N SER A 21 -4.76 -10.58 1.24
CA SER A 21 -5.26 -11.95 1.16
C SER A 21 -4.11 -12.95 1.20
N GLU A 22 -4.29 -14.08 1.87
CA GLU A 22 -3.27 -15.15 1.89
C GLU A 22 -2.94 -15.63 0.47
N LYS A 23 -3.93 -15.67 -0.42
CA LYS A 23 -3.73 -16.00 -1.84
C LYS A 23 -2.77 -15.03 -2.53
N THR A 24 -2.84 -13.73 -2.23
CA THR A 24 -1.89 -12.73 -2.74
C THR A 24 -0.48 -13.01 -2.24
N ILE A 25 -0.32 -13.24 -0.93
CA ILE A 25 0.99 -13.56 -0.36
C ILE A 25 1.55 -14.82 -1.02
N ARG A 26 0.78 -15.91 -1.05
CA ARG A 26 1.22 -17.21 -1.57
C ARG A 26 1.55 -17.20 -3.06
N ASN A 27 0.70 -16.59 -3.89
CA ASN A 27 0.83 -16.68 -5.34
C ASN A 27 1.66 -15.55 -5.95
N THR A 28 1.84 -14.45 -5.23
CA THR A 28 2.56 -13.27 -5.74
C THR A 28 3.84 -13.04 -4.96
N TRP A 29 3.75 -12.86 -3.64
CA TRP A 29 4.92 -12.48 -2.85
C TRP A 29 5.88 -13.66 -2.63
N ALA A 30 5.35 -14.80 -2.18
CA ALA A 30 6.11 -16.01 -1.91
C ALA A 30 6.71 -16.70 -3.16
N ARG A 31 6.38 -16.20 -4.36
CA ARG A 31 7.00 -16.63 -5.63
C ARG A 31 8.14 -15.73 -6.09
N HIS A 32 8.37 -14.61 -5.39
CA HIS A 32 9.44 -13.70 -5.72
C HIS A 32 10.78 -14.37 -5.44
N PRO A 33 11.79 -14.19 -6.31
CA PRO A 33 13.11 -14.80 -6.13
C PRO A 33 13.75 -14.43 -4.79
N ASP A 34 13.50 -13.20 -4.32
CA ASP A 34 14.06 -12.70 -3.06
C ASP A 34 13.21 -13.05 -1.82
N TRP A 35 12.12 -13.82 -1.97
CA TRP A 35 11.32 -14.23 -0.82
C TRP A 35 12.13 -15.08 0.16
N PRO A 36 12.06 -14.84 1.48
CA PRO A 36 12.92 -15.52 2.43
C PRO A 36 12.63 -17.02 2.46
N ALA A 37 13.69 -17.81 2.68
CA ALA A 37 13.56 -19.23 2.95
C ALA A 37 12.74 -19.47 4.23
N ALA A 38 11.98 -20.56 4.26
CA ALA A 38 11.25 -20.95 5.45
C ALA A 38 12.24 -21.31 6.57
N VAL A 39 12.02 -20.75 7.78
CA VAL A 39 12.82 -21.05 8.98
C VAL A 39 12.40 -22.35 9.67
N GLY A 40 11.27 -22.93 9.24
CA GLY A 40 10.78 -24.21 9.74
C GLY A 40 9.34 -24.49 9.36
N LYS A 41 8.66 -25.32 10.16
CA LYS A 41 7.25 -25.66 10.00
C LYS A 41 6.49 -25.54 11.31
N ARG A 42 5.26 -25.04 11.23
CA ARG A 42 4.25 -25.10 12.30
C ARG A 42 3.10 -25.97 11.81
N GLY A 43 3.08 -27.22 12.25
CA GLY A 43 2.20 -28.25 11.69
C GLY A 43 2.51 -28.51 10.21
N ARG A 44 1.53 -28.25 9.32
CA ARG A 44 1.71 -28.39 7.86
C ARG A 44 2.16 -27.10 7.16
N ALA A 45 2.19 -25.98 7.87
CA ALA A 45 2.53 -24.67 7.30
C ALA A 45 4.02 -24.38 7.44
N TYR A 46 4.63 -23.82 6.39
CA TYR A 46 5.95 -23.19 6.48
C TYR A 46 5.86 -21.92 7.32
N VAL A 47 6.88 -21.68 8.13
CA VAL A 47 7.05 -20.44 8.88
C VAL A 47 8.26 -19.67 8.39
N TYR A 48 8.18 -18.35 8.47
CA TYR A 48 9.18 -17.40 7.97
C TYR A 48 9.57 -16.44 9.09
N ASP A 49 10.78 -15.91 9.01
CA ASP A 49 11.20 -14.80 9.87
C ASP A 49 10.43 -13.53 9.48
N PRO A 50 9.67 -12.90 10.41
CA PRO A 50 8.93 -11.69 10.12
C PRO A 50 9.81 -10.54 9.63
N ALA A 51 11.03 -10.40 10.15
CA ALA A 51 11.93 -9.31 9.79
C ALA A 51 12.42 -9.45 8.35
N ALA A 52 12.79 -10.67 7.94
CA ALA A 52 13.18 -10.96 6.57
C ALA A 52 12.02 -10.77 5.57
N VAL A 53 10.81 -11.18 5.97
CA VAL A 53 9.60 -10.91 5.18
C VAL A 53 9.37 -9.42 5.02
N ASP A 54 9.48 -8.65 6.11
CA ASP A 54 9.25 -7.21 6.09
C ASP A 54 10.25 -6.46 5.22
N GLN A 55 11.50 -6.90 5.18
CA GLN A 55 12.51 -6.35 4.30
C GLN A 55 12.14 -6.57 2.83
N VAL A 56 11.82 -7.80 2.44
CA VAL A 56 11.42 -8.11 1.05
C VAL A 56 10.14 -7.38 0.67
N VAL A 57 9.21 -7.25 1.62
CA VAL A 57 7.99 -6.46 1.40
C VAL A 57 8.32 -5.00 1.21
N ALA A 58 9.16 -4.39 2.05
CA ALA A 58 9.59 -3.02 1.88
C ALA A 58 10.30 -2.78 0.54
N ASP A 59 11.18 -3.69 0.14
CA ASP A 59 12.03 -3.54 -1.04
C ASP A 59 11.28 -3.77 -2.35
N HIS A 60 10.32 -4.71 -2.39
CA HIS A 60 9.71 -5.17 -3.64
C HIS A 60 8.19 -4.95 -3.73
N PHE A 61 7.48 -4.84 -2.61
CA PHE A 61 6.01 -4.85 -2.61
C PHE A 61 5.37 -3.61 -1.99
N ALA A 62 6.08 -2.92 -1.10
CA ALA A 62 5.64 -1.68 -0.51
C ALA A 62 5.70 -0.60 -1.59
N ARG A 63 4.53 -0.09 -1.94
CA ARG A 63 4.50 1.20 -2.63
C ARG A 63 4.95 2.26 -1.62
N PRO A 64 5.93 3.12 -1.96
CA PRO A 64 6.30 4.22 -1.09
C PRO A 64 5.02 4.95 -0.68
N ALA A 65 4.87 5.20 0.62
CA ALA A 65 3.88 6.15 1.08
C ALA A 65 4.22 7.47 0.38
N ALA A 66 3.28 7.98 -0.40
CA ALA A 66 3.51 9.23 -1.10
C ALA A 66 3.82 10.30 -0.05
N ASP A 67 5.02 10.87 -0.08
CA ASP A 67 5.40 11.93 0.85
C ASP A 67 4.85 13.25 0.29
N LEU A 68 3.57 13.48 0.54
CA LEU A 68 2.88 14.70 0.15
C LEU A 68 2.76 15.61 1.37
N GLU A 69 3.37 16.78 1.30
CA GLU A 69 3.21 17.81 2.31
C GLU A 69 1.71 18.18 2.49
N PRO A 70 1.13 18.05 3.69
CA PRO A 70 -0.33 18.09 3.87
C PRO A 70 -1.00 19.39 3.41
N ARG A 71 -0.34 20.54 3.58
CA ARG A 71 -0.90 21.87 3.30
C ARG A 71 -0.53 22.41 1.92
N ARG A 72 0.33 21.70 1.18
CA ARG A 72 0.69 22.08 -0.18
C ARG A 72 -0.39 21.61 -1.15
N LEU A 73 -0.72 22.47 -2.11
CA LEU A 73 -1.58 22.11 -3.24
C LEU A 73 -0.76 21.41 -4.32
N TYR A 74 -1.28 20.29 -4.83
CA TYR A 74 -0.69 19.50 -5.88
C TYR A 74 -1.63 19.38 -7.08
N THR A 75 -1.06 19.47 -8.27
CA THR A 75 -1.71 19.12 -9.53
C THR A 75 -1.75 17.60 -9.71
N THR A 76 -2.60 17.12 -10.61
CA THR A 76 -2.65 15.68 -10.96
C THR A 76 -1.30 15.13 -11.42
N ALA A 77 -0.48 15.93 -12.09
CA ALA A 77 0.85 15.51 -12.55
C ALA A 77 1.82 15.34 -11.37
N GLU A 78 1.82 16.27 -10.42
CA GLU A 78 2.66 16.15 -9.22
C GLU A 78 2.21 15.01 -8.31
N ILE A 79 0.90 14.80 -8.16
CA ILE A 79 0.35 13.66 -7.43
C ILE A 79 0.79 12.35 -8.09
N ALA A 80 0.75 12.26 -9.43
CA ALA A 80 1.18 11.07 -10.15
C ALA A 80 2.65 10.74 -9.87
N THR A 81 3.52 11.75 -9.93
CA THR A 81 4.94 11.60 -9.62
C THR A 81 5.17 11.18 -8.17
N ALA A 82 4.52 11.84 -7.21
CA ALA A 82 4.72 11.59 -5.78
C ALA A 82 4.15 10.24 -5.31
N THR A 83 3.08 9.74 -5.95
CA THR A 83 2.35 8.54 -5.52
C THR A 83 2.63 7.30 -6.36
N GLY A 84 3.31 7.46 -7.50
CA GLY A 84 3.48 6.41 -8.50
C GLY A 84 2.17 6.01 -9.21
N LEU A 85 1.08 6.76 -9.05
CA LEU A 85 -0.14 6.57 -9.83
C LEU A 85 0.00 7.22 -11.21
N LYS A 86 -0.68 6.65 -12.22
CA LYS A 86 -0.77 7.31 -13.53
C LYS A 86 -1.72 8.50 -13.44
N ALA A 87 -1.33 9.65 -13.98
CA ALA A 87 -2.19 10.85 -14.06
C ALA A 87 -3.54 10.55 -14.75
N VAL A 88 -3.54 9.69 -15.77
CA VAL A 88 -4.75 9.22 -16.46
C VAL A 88 -5.69 8.46 -15.51
N THR A 89 -5.15 7.63 -14.62
CA THR A 89 -5.95 6.93 -13.61
C THR A 89 -6.59 7.93 -12.65
N ILE A 90 -5.85 8.93 -12.17
CA ILE A 90 -6.40 9.95 -11.28
C ILE A 90 -7.54 10.70 -11.96
N ARG A 91 -7.36 11.16 -13.21
CA ARG A 91 -8.41 11.83 -13.99
C ARG A 91 -9.65 10.95 -14.19
N ALA A 92 -9.46 9.67 -14.49
CA ALA A 92 -10.56 8.72 -14.67
C ALA A 92 -11.34 8.47 -13.36
N GLU A 93 -10.69 8.56 -12.20
CA GLU A 93 -11.34 8.43 -10.90
C GLU A 93 -12.08 9.70 -10.51
N VAL A 94 -11.50 10.87 -10.80
CA VAL A 94 -12.19 12.17 -10.69
C VAL A 94 -13.46 12.18 -11.53
N SER A 95 -13.39 11.75 -12.80
CA SER A 95 -14.57 11.73 -13.68
C SER A 95 -15.64 10.73 -13.23
N LYS A 96 -15.26 9.68 -12.49
CA LYS A 96 -16.19 8.68 -11.92
C LYS A 96 -16.74 9.08 -10.55
N GLY A 97 -16.36 10.24 -10.01
CA GLY A 97 -16.74 10.67 -8.67
C GLY A 97 -16.15 9.80 -7.54
N ARG A 98 -15.09 9.03 -7.84
CA ARG A 98 -14.40 8.13 -6.89
C ARG A 98 -13.12 8.74 -6.31
N TRP A 99 -12.78 9.94 -6.75
CA TRP A 99 -11.70 10.76 -6.23
C TRP A 99 -12.32 12.00 -5.56
N PRO A 100 -11.75 12.52 -4.46
CA PRO A 100 -12.26 13.72 -3.82
C PRO A 100 -12.35 14.91 -4.78
N ALA A 101 -13.29 15.81 -4.50
CA ALA A 101 -13.37 17.10 -5.19
C ALA A 101 -12.04 17.87 -5.02
N ALA A 102 -11.73 18.71 -6.01
CA ALA A 102 -10.55 19.55 -5.94
C ALA A 102 -10.70 20.63 -4.88
N ASP A 103 -9.66 20.83 -4.08
CA ASP A 103 -9.62 21.85 -3.02
C ASP A 103 -9.44 23.26 -3.61
N ASP A 104 -8.79 23.36 -4.78
CA ASP A 104 -8.64 24.60 -5.53
C ASP A 104 -8.97 24.37 -7.02
N THR A 105 -9.92 25.17 -7.50
CA THR A 105 -10.39 25.22 -8.90
C THR A 105 -10.26 26.62 -9.51
N ALA A 106 -9.63 27.57 -8.81
CA ALA A 106 -9.49 28.95 -9.27
C ALA A 106 -8.57 29.07 -10.50
N GLY A 107 -7.68 28.09 -10.70
CA GLY A 107 -6.81 28.00 -11.87
C GLY A 107 -7.36 27.13 -13.01
N ARG A 108 -6.64 27.10 -14.14
CA ARG A 108 -6.94 26.20 -15.28
C ARG A 108 -6.81 24.71 -14.95
N VAL A 109 -6.18 24.36 -13.82
CA VAL A 109 -5.92 22.98 -13.40
C VAL A 109 -6.44 22.81 -11.99
N HIS A 110 -7.20 21.75 -11.78
CA HIS A 110 -7.70 21.34 -10.47
C HIS A 110 -6.52 20.95 -9.57
N ARG A 111 -6.54 21.39 -8.31
CA ARG A 111 -5.50 21.09 -7.33
C ARG A 111 -6.11 20.54 -6.05
N TRP A 112 -5.33 19.71 -5.36
CA TRP A 112 -5.71 19.09 -4.10
C TRP A 112 -4.63 19.31 -3.05
N TYR A 113 -5.03 19.48 -1.80
CA TYR A 113 -4.10 19.45 -0.69
C TYR A 113 -3.47 18.06 -0.56
N GLY A 114 -2.21 18.01 -0.14
CA GLY A 114 -1.54 16.76 0.17
C GLY A 114 -2.34 15.91 1.15
N SER A 115 -2.99 16.53 2.14
CA SER A 115 -3.88 15.84 3.09
C SER A 115 -5.09 15.18 2.42
N THR A 116 -5.75 15.86 1.49
CA THR A 116 -6.90 15.33 0.72
C THR A 116 -6.49 14.12 -0.11
N VAL A 117 -5.33 14.19 -0.76
CA VAL A 117 -4.78 13.08 -1.56
C VAL A 117 -4.37 11.91 -0.67
N LEU A 118 -3.67 12.16 0.43
CA LEU A 118 -3.27 11.13 1.38
C LEU A 118 -4.47 10.39 1.95
N LYS A 119 -5.53 11.12 2.33
CA LYS A 119 -6.79 10.53 2.79
C LYS A 119 -7.42 9.65 1.71
N ALA A 120 -7.53 10.14 0.47
CA ALA A 120 -8.05 9.34 -0.64
C ALA A 120 -7.24 8.07 -0.90
N LEU A 121 -5.92 8.12 -0.74
CA LEU A 121 -5.04 6.95 -0.86
C LEU A 121 -5.20 5.98 0.32
N GLN A 122 -5.38 6.48 1.54
CA GLN A 122 -5.66 5.68 2.73
C GLN A 122 -7.02 4.98 2.61
N ASP A 123 -8.08 5.69 2.24
CA ASP A 123 -9.42 5.11 2.04
C ASP A 123 -9.39 4.02 0.96
N ARG A 124 -8.61 4.22 -0.10
CA ARG A 124 -8.36 3.21 -1.15
C ARG A 124 -7.56 1.99 -0.67
N ARG A 125 -6.69 2.14 0.34
CA ARG A 125 -6.02 1.02 1.01
C ARG A 125 -7.01 0.28 1.94
N GLY A 126 -7.85 1.02 2.66
CA GLY A 126 -8.86 0.50 3.58
C GLY A 126 -10.02 -0.24 2.92
N TYR A 127 -10.48 0.20 1.75
CA TYR A 127 -11.60 -0.46 1.02
C TYR A 127 -11.27 -1.87 0.49
N ARG A 128 -10.00 -2.31 0.57
CA ARG A 128 -9.64 -3.72 0.33
C ARG A 128 -9.71 -4.60 1.59
N SER A 129 -10.02 -4.02 2.75
CA SER A 129 -10.36 -4.71 3.99
C SER A 129 -11.86 -4.57 4.24
N THR A 130 -12.66 -5.33 3.52
CA THR A 130 -14.02 -5.65 3.94
C THR A 130 -14.39 -6.96 3.26
N ASP A 131 -14.09 -8.04 3.96
CA ASP A 131 -14.93 -9.24 3.98
C ASP A 131 -15.96 -9.00 5.10
#